data_AF-A0A5Q4EYK2-F1
#
_entry.id   AF-A0A5Q4EYK2-F1
#
_cell.length_a   1.000
_cell.length_b   1.000
_cell.length_c   1.000
_cell.angle_alpha   90.00
_cell.angle_beta   90.00
_cell.angle_gamma   90.00
#
_symmetry.space_group_name_H-M   'P 1'
#
loop_
_entity.id
_entity.type
_entity.pdbx_description
1 polymer ?
#
loop_
_entity_poly.entity_id
_entity_poly.type
_entity_poly.pdbx_seq_one_letter_code
_entity_poly.pdbx_strand_id
1 'polypeptide(L)'
;MRVISCIVLVFWSVVALAQGTAYRWVDEEGVVHFSDRPREGAEEVRLGRPPGFSPPAIPRAPRPATPTPPADPETAYESLEIIQPGQEETLWNIGGILNVSVRTRPALRADHRLQVVYDGQALEPLPAGVTSFELTDVWRGEHTLKATIVNADGQVLAESPSRTFYVQQTSIQQPQRQRP
;
A
#
# COMPACT_ATOMS: atom_id res chain seq x y z
N MET A 1 53.64 27.69 -12.66
CA MET A 1 52.69 26.83 -11.92
C MET A 1 51.76 27.68 -11.05
N ARG A 2 50.79 28.39 -11.63
CA ARG A 2 49.80 29.19 -10.86
C ARG A 2 48.43 29.27 -11.56
N VAL A 3 48.12 28.27 -12.40
CA VAL A 3 46.91 28.28 -13.25
C VAL A 3 45.92 27.18 -12.85
N ILE A 4 46.23 26.37 -11.84
CA ILE A 4 45.47 25.14 -11.51
C ILE A 4 44.57 25.30 -10.27
N SER A 5 44.65 26.43 -9.54
CA SER A 5 44.05 26.56 -8.20
C SER A 5 42.68 27.27 -8.13
N CYS A 6 41.97 27.49 -9.24
CA CYS A 6 40.64 28.13 -9.23
C CYS A 6 39.52 27.35 -9.93
N ILE A 7 39.76 26.12 -10.39
CA ILE A 7 38.75 25.30 -11.12
C ILE A 7 37.95 24.38 -10.15
N VAL A 8 38.09 24.52 -8.83
CA VAL A 8 37.51 23.56 -7.88
C VAL A 8 36.26 24.07 -7.14
N LEU A 9 35.76 25.28 -7.41
CA LEU A 9 34.83 25.96 -6.48
C LEU A 9 33.43 26.36 -7.00
N VAL A 10 32.91 25.84 -8.11
CA VAL A 10 31.59 26.29 -8.63
C VAL A 10 30.68 25.18 -9.18
N PHE A 11 30.70 23.95 -8.66
CA PHE A 11 29.65 22.98 -9.01
C PHE A 11 29.20 22.13 -7.81
N TRP A 12 28.91 22.80 -6.70
CA TRP A 12 27.98 22.28 -5.70
C TRP A 12 26.55 22.62 -6.13
N SER A 13 26.03 21.85 -7.09
CA SER A 13 24.61 21.87 -7.40
C SER A 13 23.89 21.00 -6.38
N VAL A 14 23.27 21.68 -5.42
CA VAL A 14 22.29 21.15 -4.48
C VAL A 14 21.22 20.39 -5.26
N VAL A 15 21.22 19.07 -5.17
CA VAL A 15 20.08 18.25 -5.60
C VAL A 15 19.05 18.35 -4.49
N ALA A 16 17.99 19.10 -4.76
CA ALA A 16 16.84 19.25 -3.88
C ALA A 16 16.24 17.86 -3.60
N LEU A 17 16.22 17.50 -2.32
CA LEU A 17 15.42 16.38 -1.81
C LEU A 17 13.95 16.72 -2.04
N ALA A 18 13.33 16.13 -3.06
CA ALA A 18 11.89 16.15 -3.23
C ALA A 18 11.28 15.35 -2.07
N GLN A 19 10.81 16.05 -1.04
CA GLN A 19 9.96 15.48 0.00
C GLN A 19 8.56 15.35 -0.61
N GLY A 20 8.24 14.17 -1.13
CA GLY A 20 6.87 13.83 -1.54
C GLY A 20 5.97 13.85 -0.31
N THR A 21 4.99 14.75 -0.29
CA THR A 21 3.99 14.82 0.77
C THR A 21 2.82 13.92 0.41
N ALA A 22 2.79 12.72 1.00
CA ALA A 22 1.63 11.83 0.94
C ALA A 22 0.60 12.22 2.01
N TYR A 23 -0.60 12.52 1.58
CA TYR A 23 -1.76 12.88 2.38
C TYR A 23 -2.64 11.66 2.59
N ARG A 24 -2.87 11.32 3.85
CA ARG A 24 -3.72 10.19 4.26
C ARG A 24 -5.10 10.68 4.64
N TRP A 25 -6.16 9.97 4.21
CA TRP A 25 -7.48 10.12 4.82
C TRP A 25 -8.09 8.76 5.12
N VAL A 26 -8.97 8.72 6.11
CA VAL A 26 -9.74 7.53 6.47
C VAL A 26 -11.18 7.84 6.09
N ASP A 27 -11.80 6.99 5.28
CA ASP A 27 -13.21 7.14 4.94
C ASP A 27 -14.12 6.63 6.07
N GLU A 28 -15.43 6.81 5.89
CA GLU A 28 -16.44 6.45 6.90
C GLU A 28 -16.53 4.93 7.11
N GLU A 29 -15.90 4.16 6.22
CA GLU A 29 -15.79 2.71 6.20
C GLU A 29 -14.54 2.17 6.91
N GLY A 30 -13.67 3.05 7.42
CA GLY A 30 -12.43 2.66 8.09
C GLY A 30 -11.33 2.20 7.12
N VAL A 31 -11.50 2.47 5.83
CA VAL A 31 -10.49 2.20 4.80
C VAL A 31 -9.55 3.40 4.73
N VAL A 32 -8.26 3.10 4.69
CA VAL A 32 -7.20 4.09 4.75
C VAL A 32 -6.72 4.36 3.32
N HIS A 33 -6.82 5.61 2.91
CA HIS A 33 -6.42 6.11 1.60
C HIS A 33 -5.13 6.93 1.71
N PHE A 34 -4.28 6.89 0.69
CA PHE A 34 -3.03 7.67 0.61
C PHE A 34 -2.92 8.39 -0.75
N SER A 35 -2.81 9.73 -0.79
CA SER A 35 -2.67 10.53 -2.02
C SER A 35 -1.69 11.69 -1.85
N ASP A 36 -0.89 12.03 -2.85
CA ASP A 36 0.10 13.13 -2.80
C ASP A 36 -0.45 14.56 -3.05
N ARG A 37 -1.77 14.81 -2.99
CA ARG A 37 -2.35 16.14 -3.33
C ARG A 37 -3.48 16.63 -2.39
N PRO A 38 -3.42 17.88 -1.87
CA PRO A 38 -4.52 18.50 -1.14
C PRO A 38 -5.63 19.01 -2.09
N ARG A 39 -6.89 19.07 -1.61
CA ARG A 39 -8.01 19.75 -2.32
C ARG A 39 -8.80 20.68 -1.38
N GLU A 40 -9.18 21.85 -1.91
CA GLU A 40 -10.08 22.83 -1.31
C GLU A 40 -11.55 22.51 -1.64
N GLY A 41 -12.48 22.73 -0.69
CA GLY A 41 -13.94 22.69 -0.93
C GLY A 41 -14.71 21.52 -0.31
N ALA A 42 -14.33 21.06 0.88
CA ALA A 42 -15.12 20.07 1.62
C ALA A 42 -16.44 20.68 2.13
N GLU A 43 -17.56 20.23 1.59
CA GLU A 43 -18.89 20.43 2.18
C GLU A 43 -19.40 19.09 2.74
N GLU A 44 -19.91 19.15 3.97
CA GLU A 44 -20.54 18.02 4.66
C GLU A 44 -21.80 17.57 3.90
N VAL A 45 -21.82 16.30 3.48
CA VAL A 45 -23.04 15.64 3.02
C VAL A 45 -23.35 14.48 3.96
N ARG A 46 -24.43 14.61 4.73
CA ARG A 46 -24.95 13.55 5.60
C ARG A 46 -25.30 12.31 4.75
N LEU A 47 -24.60 11.21 4.98
CA LEU A 47 -24.86 9.95 4.30
C LEU A 47 -26.18 9.33 4.77
N GLY A 48 -27.14 9.25 3.86
CA GLY A 48 -28.26 8.31 3.95
C GLY A 48 -27.78 6.91 3.58
N ARG A 49 -27.93 5.96 4.51
CA ARG A 49 -27.54 4.54 4.40
C ARG A 49 -27.99 3.89 3.07
N PRO A 50 -27.08 3.34 2.25
CA PRO A 50 -27.44 2.43 1.17
C PRO A 50 -27.55 0.97 1.67
N PRO A 51 -28.40 0.14 1.04
CA PRO A 51 -28.65 -1.24 1.46
C PRO A 51 -27.48 -2.17 1.12
N GLY A 52 -27.08 -2.99 2.10
CA GLY A 52 -26.02 -3.97 1.97
C GLY A 52 -26.40 -5.14 1.04
N PHE A 53 -25.48 -5.51 0.17
CA PHE A 53 -25.54 -6.74 -0.62
C PHE A 53 -24.89 -7.88 0.16
N SER A 54 -25.65 -8.96 0.44
CA SER A 54 -25.18 -10.17 1.14
C SER A 54 -24.94 -11.30 0.14
N PRO A 55 -23.74 -11.90 0.08
CA PRO A 55 -23.51 -13.15 -0.64
C PRO A 55 -24.26 -14.33 0.02
N PRO A 56 -24.59 -15.41 -0.71
CA PRO A 56 -25.34 -16.54 -0.17
C PRO A 56 -24.52 -17.33 0.87
N ALA A 57 -25.17 -17.70 1.97
CA ALA A 57 -24.57 -18.39 3.10
C ALA A 57 -24.28 -19.86 2.80
N ILE A 58 -23.03 -20.27 2.97
CA ILE A 58 -22.61 -21.68 3.02
C ILE A 58 -22.81 -22.16 4.47
N PRO A 59 -23.49 -23.29 4.74
CA PRO A 59 -23.67 -23.76 6.12
C PRO A 59 -22.33 -24.17 6.72
N ARG A 60 -21.77 -23.34 7.60
CA ARG A 60 -20.60 -23.69 8.42
C ARG A 60 -21.11 -24.24 9.76
N ALA A 61 -20.88 -25.53 9.99
CA ALA A 61 -21.08 -26.13 11.31
C ALA A 61 -20.26 -25.34 12.36
N PRO A 62 -20.80 -25.13 13.58
CA PRO A 62 -20.10 -24.38 14.62
C PRO A 62 -18.87 -25.17 15.06
N ARG A 63 -17.69 -24.69 14.63
CA ARG A 63 -16.41 -25.11 15.22
C ARG A 63 -16.21 -24.25 16.47
N PRO A 64 -15.95 -24.85 17.64
CA PRO A 64 -15.68 -24.06 18.84
C PRO A 64 -14.52 -23.11 18.58
N ALA A 65 -14.73 -21.82 18.89
CA ALA A 65 -13.69 -20.82 18.85
C ALA A 65 -12.68 -21.16 19.96
N THR A 66 -11.55 -21.75 19.58
CA THR A 66 -10.39 -21.81 20.46
C THR A 66 -9.97 -20.35 20.72
N PRO A 67 -9.88 -19.89 21.97
CA PRO A 67 -9.31 -18.59 22.26
C PRO A 67 -7.86 -18.60 21.76
N THR A 68 -7.55 -17.76 20.78
CA THR A 68 -6.16 -17.48 20.40
C THR A 68 -5.48 -16.89 21.64
N PRO A 69 -4.42 -17.51 22.17
CA PRO A 69 -3.66 -16.93 23.26
C PRO A 69 -3.19 -15.52 22.86
N PRO A 70 -3.20 -14.54 23.78
CA PRO A 70 -2.54 -13.26 23.50
C PRO A 70 -1.11 -13.54 23.04
N ALA A 71 -0.70 -12.93 21.94
CA ALA A 71 0.67 -13.07 21.43
C ALA A 71 1.63 -12.65 22.55
N ASP A 72 2.59 -13.52 22.87
CA ASP A 72 3.61 -13.26 23.88
C ASP A 72 4.34 -11.95 23.54
N PRO A 73 4.68 -11.10 24.53
CA PRO A 73 5.18 -9.76 24.29
C PRO A 73 6.55 -9.73 23.59
N GLU A 74 7.19 -10.88 23.36
CA GLU A 74 8.52 -11.01 22.76
C GLU A 74 8.59 -11.91 21.50
N THR A 75 7.46 -12.43 21.01
CA THR A 75 7.50 -13.30 19.81
C THR A 75 7.80 -12.49 18.55
N ALA A 76 8.94 -12.78 17.90
CA ALA A 76 9.29 -12.26 16.59
C ALA A 76 8.32 -12.72 15.50
N TYR A 77 8.20 -11.96 14.41
CA TYR A 77 7.39 -12.37 13.28
C TYR A 77 8.04 -13.53 12.52
N GLU A 78 7.31 -14.63 12.37
CA GLU A 78 7.74 -15.82 11.64
C GLU A 78 7.59 -15.62 10.13
N SER A 79 6.53 -14.93 9.69
CA SER A 79 6.33 -14.64 8.27
C SER A 79 5.59 -13.33 8.02
N LEU A 80 5.92 -12.72 6.88
CA LEU A 80 5.27 -11.53 6.33
C LEU A 80 5.23 -11.67 4.81
N GLU A 81 4.03 -11.68 4.24
CA GLU A 81 3.83 -11.91 2.81
C GLU A 81 2.72 -11.02 2.26
N ILE A 82 3.00 -10.33 1.16
CA ILE A 82 1.95 -9.71 0.35
C ILE A 82 1.24 -10.84 -0.40
N ILE A 83 -0.07 -10.98 -0.20
CA ILE A 83 -0.90 -12.00 -0.85
C ILE A 83 -1.68 -11.44 -2.05
N GLN A 84 -1.93 -10.14 -2.07
CA GLN A 84 -2.52 -9.42 -3.20
C GLN A 84 -1.81 -8.07 -3.36
N PRO A 85 -1.39 -7.67 -4.58
CA PRO A 85 -1.46 -8.46 -5.82
C PRO A 85 -0.58 -9.71 -5.80
N GLY A 86 -0.90 -10.65 -6.70
CA GLY A 86 -0.09 -11.81 -7.03
C GLY A 86 1.31 -11.41 -7.52
N GLN A 87 2.29 -12.31 -7.34
CA GLN A 87 3.60 -12.13 -7.98
C GLN A 87 3.41 -12.16 -9.49
N GLU A 88 3.95 -11.15 -10.17
CA GLU A 88 3.85 -10.94 -11.62
C GLU A 88 2.41 -10.86 -12.15
N GLU A 89 1.45 -10.54 -11.28
CA GLU A 89 0.06 -10.38 -11.68
C GLU A 89 -0.09 -9.20 -12.65
N THR A 90 -0.83 -9.41 -13.73
CA THR A 90 -1.20 -8.33 -14.65
C THR A 90 -2.62 -7.89 -14.39
N LEU A 91 -2.76 -6.66 -13.90
CA LEU A 91 -4.01 -6.01 -13.58
C LEU A 91 -4.45 -5.11 -14.74
N TRP A 92 -5.73 -5.18 -15.11
CA TRP A 92 -6.26 -4.43 -16.25
C TRP A 92 -7.27 -3.38 -15.79
N ASN A 93 -7.10 -2.15 -16.28
CA ASN A 93 -8.08 -1.07 -16.11
C ASN A 93 -8.53 -0.83 -14.65
N ILE A 94 -7.60 -0.89 -13.69
CA ILE A 94 -7.89 -0.75 -12.25
C ILE A 94 -8.28 0.67 -11.80
N GLY A 95 -8.42 1.63 -12.72
CA GLY A 95 -8.83 3.00 -12.39
C GLY A 95 -7.84 3.78 -11.51
N GLY A 96 -6.59 3.32 -11.39
CA GLY A 96 -5.59 3.93 -10.50
C GLY A 96 -5.65 3.44 -9.05
N ILE A 97 -6.52 2.48 -8.74
CA ILE A 97 -6.73 1.95 -7.38
C ILE A 97 -6.31 0.49 -7.33
N LEU A 98 -5.35 0.18 -6.46
CA LEU A 98 -4.85 -1.18 -6.23
C LEU A 98 -5.27 -1.65 -4.84
N ASN A 99 -5.96 -2.78 -4.79
CA ASN A 99 -6.23 -3.48 -3.54
C ASN A 99 -5.03 -4.31 -3.12
N VAL A 100 -4.46 -4.00 -1.95
CA VAL A 100 -3.31 -4.71 -1.38
C VAL A 100 -3.76 -5.48 -0.14
N SER A 101 -3.29 -6.71 -0.02
CA SER A 101 -3.52 -7.52 1.18
C SER A 101 -2.23 -8.21 1.61
N VAL A 102 -1.97 -8.16 2.90
CA VAL A 102 -0.76 -8.68 3.53
C VAL A 102 -1.17 -9.69 4.59
N ARG A 103 -0.42 -10.78 4.66
CA ARG A 103 -0.56 -11.83 5.65
C ARG A 103 0.69 -11.86 6.51
N THR A 104 0.49 -11.94 7.82
CA THR A 104 1.59 -12.07 8.78
C THR A 104 1.29 -13.20 9.77
N ARG A 105 2.35 -13.85 10.25
CA ARG A 105 2.30 -14.83 11.34
C ARG A 105 3.41 -14.51 12.35
N PRO A 106 3.10 -14.38 13.65
CA PRO A 106 1.75 -14.28 14.23
C PRO A 106 1.00 -13.04 13.70
N ALA A 107 -0.27 -12.88 14.11
CA ALA A 107 -1.06 -11.71 13.71
C ALA A 107 -0.36 -10.39 14.10
N LEU A 108 -0.58 -9.35 13.31
CA LEU A 108 0.01 -8.03 13.56
C LEU A 108 -0.36 -7.54 14.95
N ARG A 109 0.64 -7.19 15.75
CA ARG A 109 0.43 -6.73 17.12
C ARG A 109 -0.09 -5.30 17.17
N ALA A 110 -0.82 -4.97 18.23
CA ALA A 110 -1.48 -3.67 18.38
C ALA A 110 -0.50 -2.49 18.58
N ASP A 111 0.72 -2.77 19.06
CA ASP A 111 1.84 -1.85 19.23
C ASP A 111 2.70 -1.70 17.97
N HIS A 112 2.52 -2.57 16.98
CA HIS A 112 3.26 -2.57 15.71
C HIS A 112 2.39 -2.01 14.57
N ARG A 113 3.04 -1.57 13.50
CA ARG A 113 2.39 -1.01 12.32
C ARG A 113 2.96 -1.66 11.07
N LEU A 114 2.10 -1.81 10.07
CA LEU A 114 2.51 -2.26 8.75
C LEU A 114 2.90 -1.02 7.92
N GLN A 115 4.07 -1.02 7.32
CA GLN A 115 4.51 0.01 6.40
C GLN A 115 4.73 -0.62 5.02
N VAL A 116 4.48 0.16 3.97
CA VAL A 116 4.52 -0.29 2.59
C VAL A 116 5.57 0.50 1.86
N VAL A 117 6.38 -0.19 1.07
CA VAL A 117 7.30 0.41 0.10
C VAL A 117 6.74 0.14 -1.28
N TYR A 118 6.40 1.20 -1.99
CA TYR A 118 5.86 1.16 -3.33
C TYR A 118 6.84 1.86 -4.29
N ASP A 119 7.31 1.15 -5.31
CA ASP A 119 8.32 1.64 -6.27
C ASP A 119 9.57 2.25 -5.61
N GLY A 120 10.00 1.64 -4.50
CA GLY A 120 11.15 2.08 -3.72
C GLY A 120 10.86 3.24 -2.76
N GLN A 121 9.65 3.80 -2.76
CA GLN A 121 9.22 4.85 -1.84
C GLN A 121 8.48 4.25 -0.64
N ALA A 122 9.01 4.48 0.57
CA ALA A 122 8.33 4.10 1.80
C ALA A 122 7.17 5.06 2.07
N LEU A 123 5.96 4.51 2.18
CA LEU A 123 4.76 5.24 2.56
C LEU A 123 4.68 5.38 4.10
N GLU A 124 3.71 6.13 4.60
CA GLU A 124 3.47 6.19 6.04
C GLU A 124 3.03 4.82 6.59
N PRO A 125 3.37 4.48 7.85
CA PRO A 125 2.83 3.30 8.49
C PRO A 125 1.30 3.33 8.57
N LEU A 126 0.67 2.23 8.16
CA LEU A 126 -0.76 1.99 8.24
C LEU A 126 -1.23 1.98 9.70
N PRO A 127 -2.50 2.32 9.99
CA PRO A 127 -3.06 2.21 11.32
C PRO A 127 -2.93 0.81 11.94
N ALA A 128 -3.04 0.76 13.27
CA ALA A 128 -2.91 -0.48 14.03
C ALA A 128 -3.88 -1.56 13.52
N GLY A 129 -3.36 -2.78 13.31
CA GLY A 129 -4.17 -3.92 12.89
C GLY A 129 -4.60 -3.91 11.42
N VAL A 130 -4.26 -2.89 10.63
CA VAL A 130 -4.57 -2.85 9.20
C VAL A 130 -3.55 -3.68 8.42
N THR A 131 -4.05 -4.69 7.70
CA THR A 131 -3.25 -5.54 6.80
C THR A 131 -3.78 -5.60 5.37
N SER A 132 -4.90 -4.92 5.10
CA SER A 132 -5.52 -4.79 3.79
C SER A 132 -5.93 -3.34 3.58
N PHE A 133 -5.61 -2.76 2.43
CA PHE A 133 -5.77 -1.33 2.15
C PHE A 133 -5.76 -1.09 0.64
N GLU A 134 -6.17 0.11 0.25
CA GLU A 134 -6.09 0.56 -1.14
C GLU A 134 -4.91 1.49 -1.34
N LEU A 135 -4.17 1.27 -2.42
CA LEU A 135 -3.16 2.19 -2.91
C LEU A 135 -3.73 2.92 -4.11
N THR A 136 -3.77 4.26 -4.04
CA THR A 136 -4.23 5.09 -5.16
C THR A 136 -3.06 5.59 -6.00
N ASP A 137 -3.36 6.21 -7.15
CA ASP A 137 -2.38 6.71 -8.10
C ASP A 137 -1.45 5.61 -8.68
N VAL A 138 -1.97 4.38 -8.79
CA VAL A 138 -1.27 3.25 -9.44
C VAL A 138 -1.51 3.27 -10.95
N TRP A 139 -0.56 3.87 -11.67
CA TRP A 139 -0.66 4.05 -13.12
C TRP A 139 -0.31 2.79 -13.90
N ARG A 140 -0.41 2.86 -15.23
CA ARG A 140 0.03 1.77 -16.10
C ARG A 140 1.55 1.59 -16.02
N GLY A 141 2.03 0.36 -16.06
CA GLY A 141 3.46 0.07 -16.01
C GLY A 141 3.80 -1.17 -15.20
N GLU A 142 5.09 -1.36 -14.98
CA GLU A 142 5.62 -2.30 -13.99
C GLU A 142 5.76 -1.58 -12.66
N HIS A 143 5.37 -2.25 -11.58
CA HIS A 143 5.40 -1.73 -10.22
C HIS A 143 5.95 -2.77 -9.26
N THR A 144 6.51 -2.28 -8.16
CA THR A 144 7.07 -3.09 -7.08
C THR A 144 6.46 -2.74 -5.74
N LEU A 145 6.18 -3.76 -4.93
CA LEU A 145 5.64 -3.64 -3.58
C LEU A 145 6.44 -4.47 -2.59
N LYS A 146 6.73 -3.89 -1.44
CA LYS A 146 7.29 -4.58 -0.27
C LYS A 146 6.54 -4.14 0.98
N ALA A 147 6.31 -5.05 1.92
CA ALA A 147 5.72 -4.76 3.20
C ALA A 147 6.77 -4.91 4.31
N THR A 148 6.76 -4.00 5.27
CA THR A 148 7.62 -4.04 6.45
C THR A 148 6.78 -3.86 7.70
N ILE A 149 7.12 -4.55 8.79
CA ILE A 149 6.50 -4.29 10.09
C ILE A 149 7.45 -3.42 10.89
N VAL A 150 6.95 -2.31 11.41
CA VAL A 150 7.70 -1.35 12.23
C VAL A 150 7.13 -1.25 13.64
N ASN A 151 7.99 -1.00 14.62
CA ASN A 151 7.58 -0.67 15.98
C ASN A 151 7.25 0.82 16.14
N ALA A 152 6.88 1.24 17.35
CA ALA A 152 6.56 2.63 17.68
C ALA A 152 7.74 3.60 17.43
N ASP A 153 8.98 3.10 17.49
CA ASP A 153 10.20 3.87 17.25
C ASP A 153 10.61 3.88 15.76
N GLY A 154 9.82 3.26 14.87
CA GLY A 154 10.11 3.15 13.44
C GLY A 154 11.16 2.10 13.07
N GLN A 155 11.58 1.26 14.03
CA GLN A 155 12.51 0.17 13.75
C GLN A 155 11.79 -0.96 13.00
N VAL A 156 12.44 -1.46 11.94
CA VAL A 156 11.93 -2.59 11.15
C VAL A 156 12.12 -3.89 11.93
N LEU A 157 11.03 -4.59 12.19
CA LEU A 157 10.98 -5.87 12.89
C LEU A 157 10.91 -7.06 11.92
N ALA A 158 10.31 -6.87 10.75
CA ALA A 158 10.18 -7.90 9.71
C ALA A 158 9.97 -7.25 8.35
N GLU A 159 10.38 -7.96 7.29
CA GLU A 159 10.17 -7.54 5.90
C GLU A 159 9.63 -8.69 5.06
N SER A 160 8.77 -8.38 4.09
CA SER A 160 8.34 -9.32 3.07
C SER A 160 9.36 -9.39 1.94
N PRO A 161 9.33 -10.47 1.14
CA PRO A 161 9.88 -10.43 -0.21
C PRO A 161 9.27 -9.28 -1.01
N SER A 162 10.05 -8.70 -1.93
CA SER A 162 9.54 -7.75 -2.92
C SER A 162 8.65 -8.48 -3.92
N ARG A 163 7.53 -7.87 -4.30
CA ARG A 163 6.64 -8.35 -5.35
C ARG A 163 6.60 -7.38 -6.51
N THR A 164 6.63 -7.94 -7.72
CA THR A 164 6.43 -7.18 -8.96
C THR A 164 5.04 -7.45 -9.50
N PHE A 165 4.35 -6.45 -10.00
CA PHE A 165 3.08 -6.59 -10.70
C PHE A 165 3.01 -5.59 -11.86
N TYR A 166 2.07 -5.81 -12.77
CA TYR A 166 1.92 -5.02 -13.98
C TYR A 166 0.52 -4.44 -14.07
N VAL A 167 0.42 -3.20 -14.51
CA VAL A 167 -0.87 -2.54 -14.76
C VAL A 167 -0.97 -2.18 -16.22
N GLN A 168 -2.04 -2.66 -16.87
CA GLN A 168 -2.35 -2.36 -18.25
C GLN A 168 -3.65 -1.57 -18.35
N GLN A 169 -3.73 -0.72 -19.37
CA GLN A 169 -4.92 0.05 -19.70
C GLN A 169 -5.28 -0.18 -21.16
N THR A 170 -6.57 -0.38 -21.43
CA THR A 170 -7.07 -0.47 -22.80
C THR A 170 -7.04 0.90 -23.46
N SER A 171 -6.29 1.04 -24.56
CA SER A 171 -6.28 2.26 -25.35
C SER A 171 -7.55 2.38 -26.17
N ILE A 172 -8.15 3.57 -26.18
CA ILE A 172 -9.27 3.94 -27.06
C ILE A 172 -8.87 3.98 -28.56
N GLN A 173 -7.57 3.91 -28.89
CA GLN A 173 -7.07 3.96 -30.26
C GLN A 173 -6.98 2.58 -30.95
N GLN A 174 -7.44 1.50 -30.31
CA GLN A 174 -7.54 0.18 -30.95
C GLN A 174 -8.98 -0.07 -31.41
N PRO A 175 -9.29 0.04 -32.72
CA PRO A 175 -10.58 -0.41 -33.23
C PRO A 175 -10.71 -1.91 -32.96
N GLN A 176 -11.84 -2.31 -32.37
CA GLN A 176 -12.21 -3.72 -32.27
C GLN A 176 -12.15 -4.30 -33.69
N ARG A 177 -11.28 -5.28 -33.93
CA ARG A 177 -11.36 -6.08 -35.14
C ARG A 177 -12.71 -6.79 -35.10
N GLN A 178 -13.69 -6.24 -35.83
CA GLN A 178 -14.93 -6.92 -36.12
C GLN A 178 -14.54 -8.26 -36.74
N ARG A 179 -14.85 -9.36 -36.06
CA ARG A 179 -14.64 -10.70 -36.61
C ARG A 179 -15.58 -10.86 -37.82
N PRO A 180 -15.11 -11.47 -38.91
CA PRO A 180 -15.91 -11.68 -40.12
C PRO A 180 -17.12 -12.58 -39.86
#